data_AF-A0A958H513-F1
#
_entry.id   AF-A0A958H513-F1
#
_cell.length_a   1.000
_cell.length_b   1.000
_cell.length_c   1.000
_cell.angle_alpha   90.00
_cell.angle_beta   90.00
_cell.angle_gamma   90.00
#
_symmetry.space_group_name_H-M   'P 1'
#
loop_
_entity.id
_entity.type
_entity.pdbx_description
1 polymer ?
#
loop_
_entity_poly.entity_id
_entity_poly.type
_entity_poly.pdbx_seq_one_letter_code
_entity_poly.pdbx_strand_id
1 'polypeptide(L)' 'MQTDQIQIHDLLLRCIVGINPEERVKKQDVIVNLTLYADMRQAGHSD' A
#
# COMPACT_ATOMS: atom_id res chain seq x y z
N MET A 1 16.31 -16.86 -8.39
CA MET A 1 15.61 -17.01 -7.10
C MET A 1 14.47 -16.03 -7.10
N GLN A 2 13.26 -16.46 -6.78
CA GLN A 2 12.10 -15.57 -6.67
C GLN A 2 12.18 -14.87 -5.31
N THR A 3 12.11 -13.55 -5.29
CA THR A 3 12.13 -12.75 -4.05
C THR A 3 10.81 -12.94 -3.30
N ASP A 4 10.88 -13.07 -1.97
CA ASP A 4 9.68 -13.15 -1.13
C ASP A 4 8.81 -11.91 -1.29
N GLN A 5 7.51 -12.07 -1.01
CA GLN A 5 6.52 -11.00 -1.16
C GLN A 5 5.76 -10.77 0.14
N ILE A 6 5.59 -9.49 0.48
CA ILE A 6 4.63 -9.03 1.48
C ILE A 6 3.49 -8.34 0.73
N GLN A 7 2.28 -8.85 0.89
CA GLN A 7 1.09 -8.31 0.24
C GLN A 7 0.19 -7.64 1.26
N ILE A 8 -0.15 -6.37 1.01
CA ILE A 8 -1.12 -5.62 1.80
C ILE A 8 -2.35 -5.43 0.92
N HIS A 9 -3.47 -5.99 1.37
CA HIS A 9 -4.72 -5.99 0.64
C HIS A 9 -5.68 -4.97 1.22
N ASP A 10 -6.36 -4.25 0.32
CA ASP A 10 -7.46 -3.35 0.59
C ASP A 10 -7.21 -2.32 1.71
N LEU A 11 -6.02 -1.71 1.70
CA LEU A 11 -5.70 -0.64 2.64
C LEU A 11 -6.53 0.60 2.33
N LEU A 12 -7.54 0.86 3.16
CA LEU A 12 -8.40 2.03 3.05
C LEU A 12 -7.71 3.28 3.62
N LEU A 13 -7.55 4.29 2.78
CA LEU A 13 -7.04 5.62 3.12
C LEU A 13 -8.05 6.69 2.75
N ARG A 14 -7.93 7.88 3.36
CA ARG A 14 -8.70 9.07 2.98
C ARG A 14 -7.78 10.16 2.44
N CYS A 15 -7.87 10.46 1.15
CA CYS A 15 -6.93 11.31 0.43
C CYS A 15 -7.62 12.49 -0.27
N ILE A 16 -6.89 13.59 -0.46
CA ILE A 16 -7.26 14.67 -1.39
C ILE A 16 -6.63 14.32 -2.73
N VAL A 17 -7.44 14.01 -3.74
CA VAL A 17 -6.98 13.52 -5.04
C VAL A 17 -7.97 13.94 -6.12
N GLY A 18 -7.48 14.42 -7.26
CA GLY A 18 -8.30 14.89 -8.38
C GLY A 18 -7.89 16.27 -8.89
N ILE A 19 -8.51 16.69 -9.98
CA ILE A 19 -8.18 17.95 -10.66
C ILE A 19 -9.23 19.04 -10.41
N ASN A 20 -10.47 18.67 -10.09
CA ASN A 20 -11.56 19.59 -9.89
C ASN A 20 -11.43 20.34 -8.56
N PRO A 21 -11.94 21.59 -8.45
CA PRO A 21 -11.82 22.39 -7.23
C PRO A 21 -12.32 21.70 -5.97
N GLU A 22 -13.43 20.95 -6.05
CA GLU A 22 -13.98 20.21 -4.91
C GLU A 22 -13.08 19.05 -4.45
N GLU A 23 -12.43 18.38 -5.40
CA GLU A 23 -11.54 17.23 -5.14
C GLU A 23 -10.25 17.65 -4.43
N ARG A 24 -9.85 18.92 -4.57
CA ARG A 24 -8.69 19.52 -3.87
C ARG A 24 -8.95 19.88 -2.42
N VAL A 25 -10.20 19.76 -1.94
CA VAL A 25 -10.58 20.10 -0.55
C VAL A 25 -11.35 18.99 0.15
N LYS A 26 -12.11 18.16 -0.57
CA LYS A 26 -12.86 17.03 0.00
C LYS A 26 -12.04 15.75 -0.06
N LYS A 27 -11.90 15.07 1.08
CA LYS A 27 -11.25 13.76 1.15
C LYS A 27 -12.14 12.70 0.51
N GLN A 28 -11.51 11.79 -0.22
CA GLN A 28 -12.13 10.64 -0.88
C GLN A 28 -11.54 9.35 -0.32
N ASP A 29 -12.33 8.29 -0.31
CA ASP A 29 -11.88 6.96 0.09
C ASP A 29 -11.04 6.34 -1.04
N VAL A 30 -9.85 5.87 -0.70
CA VAL A 30 -8.89 5.25 -1.63
C VAL A 30 -8.50 3.90 -1.07
N ILE A 31 -8.71 2.84 -1.86
CA ILE A 31 -8.25 1.50 -1.53
C ILE A 31 -6.92 1.26 -2.23
N VAL A 32 -5.87 0.97 -1.45
CA VAL A 32 -4.53 0.71 -1.98
C VAL A 32 -4.16 -0.76 -1.76
N ASN A 33 -3.69 -1.41 -2.82
CA ASN A 33 -3.12 -2.74 -2.78
C ASN A 33 -1.62 -2.65 -3.04
N LEU A 34 -0.80 -3.27 -2.19
CA LEU A 34 0.66 -3.18 -2.25
C LEU A 34 1.28 -4.58 -2.32
N THR A 35 2.33 -4.72 -3.14
CA THR A 35 3.20 -5.89 -3.15
C THR A 35 4.63 -5.40 -2.95
N LEU A 36 5.22 -5.76 -1.81
CA LEU A 36 6.59 -5.43 -1.46
C LEU A 36 7.46 -6.65 -1.68
N TYR A 37 8.56 -6.49 -2.41
CA TYR A 37 9.54 -7.55 -2.66
C TYR A 37 10.76 -7.31 -1.77
N ALA A 38 11.10 -8.27 -0.93
CA ALA A 38 12.31 -8.21 -0.11
C ALA A 38 12.76 -9.61 0.32
N ASP A 39 14.03 -9.75 0.72
CA ASP A 39 14.59 -11.00 1.23
C ASP A 39 14.16 -11.22 2.69
N MET A 40 13.31 -12.22 2.93
CA MET A 40 12.76 -12.49 4.26
C MET A 40 13.49 -13.60 5.01
N ARG A 41 14.59 -14.13 4.45
CA ARG A 41 15.34 -15.23 5.08
C ARG A 41 15.83 -14.87 6.48
N GLN A 42 16.35 -13.65 6.68
CA GLN A 42 16.80 -13.22 8.01
C GLN A 42 15.65 -13.19 9.01
N ALA A 43 14.49 -12.68 8.61
CA ALA A 43 13.32 -12.60 9.49
C ALA A 43 12.92 -14.01 9.98
N GLY A 44 12.75 -14.97 9.05
CA GLY A 44 12.39 -16.35 9.41
C GLY A 44 13.47 -17.16 10.12
N HIS A 45 14.71 -16.66 10.19
CA HIS A 45 15.76 -17.24 11.04
C HIS A 45 15.73 -16.70 12.47
N SER A 46 15.21 -15.49 12.68
CA SER A 46 15.27 -14.80 13.97
C SER A 46 14.04 -15.02 14.86
N ASP A 47 12.86 -15.23 14.27
CA ASP A 47 11.57 -15.60 14.90
C ASP A 47 10.53 -15.93 13.81
#